data_AF-A0A1D2QLA2-F1
#
_entry.id   AF-A0A1D2QLA2-F1
#
_cell.length_a   1.000
_cell.length_b   1.000
_cell.length_c   1.000
_cell.angle_alpha   90.00
_cell.angle_beta   90.00
_cell.angle_gamma   90.00
#
_symmetry.space_group_name_H-M   'P 1'
#
loop_
_entity.id
_entity.type
_entity.pdbx_description
1 polymer ?
#
loop_
_entity_poly.entity_id
_entity_poly.type
_entity_poly.pdbx_seq_one_letter_code
_entity_poly.pdbx_strand_id
1 'polypeptide(L)'
;MYLEYTVYDFSARHLSDKYVVEHLDKLDIISKWLVCTRIITGKEIDKSKQAYQYMKVLIRFRNKAVHKKSEPASFSPNAFYEKSEKNDREFNQATEASQLAIKHLSIELKEIYNGGWFPLPDI
;
A
#
# COMPACT_ATOMS: atom_id res chain seq x y z
N MET A 1 1.87 4.70 6.88
CA MET A 1 0.74 4.08 6.14
C MET A 1 0.61 2.63 6.60
N TYR A 2 -0.59 2.08 6.81
CA TYR A 2 -0.77 0.73 7.40
C TYR A 2 0.01 -0.37 6.65
N LEU A 3 -0.09 -0.45 5.31
CA LEU A 3 0.65 -1.47 4.54
C LEU A 3 2.19 -1.35 4.65
N GLU A 4 2.71 -0.14 4.86
CA GLU A 4 4.15 0.10 5.04
C GLU A 4 4.61 -0.39 6.42
N TYR A 5 3.79 -0.17 7.44
CA TYR A 5 3.99 -0.78 8.76
C TYR A 5 3.90 -2.31 8.69
N THR A 6 2.89 -2.85 8.00
CA THR A 6 2.68 -4.30 7.89
C THR A 6 3.89 -5.00 7.27
N VAL A 7 4.41 -4.50 6.13
CA VAL A 7 5.58 -5.13 5.50
C VAL A 7 6.83 -5.01 6.36
N TYR A 8 6.98 -3.89 7.10
CA TYR A 8 8.08 -3.73 8.06
C TYR A 8 7.97 -4.77 9.19
N ASP A 9 6.83 -4.85 9.89
CA ASP A 9 6.61 -5.77 11.02
C ASP A 9 6.73 -7.23 10.57
N PHE A 10 6.16 -7.57 9.39
CA PHE A 10 6.35 -8.87 8.76
C PHE A 10 7.83 -9.20 8.57
N SER A 11 8.61 -8.25 8.05
CA SER A 11 10.01 -8.46 7.74
C SER A 11 10.86 -8.54 9.00
N ALA A 12 10.61 -7.66 9.98
CA ALA A 12 11.35 -7.60 11.23
C ALA A 12 11.21 -8.89 12.04
N ARG A 13 10.02 -9.49 12.05
CA ARG A 13 9.78 -10.77 12.74
C ARG A 13 10.51 -11.96 12.12
N HIS A 14 10.82 -11.89 10.83
CA HIS A 14 11.52 -12.98 10.12
C HIS A 14 13.02 -12.75 9.98
N LEU A 15 13.45 -11.49 9.84
CA LEU A 15 14.82 -11.12 9.48
C LEU A 15 15.54 -10.32 10.57
N SER A 16 14.87 -9.96 11.68
CA SER A 16 15.25 -8.98 12.70
C SER A 16 15.09 -7.51 12.28
N ASP A 17 14.78 -6.65 13.25
CA ASP A 17 14.70 -5.19 13.04
C ASP A 17 15.98 -4.62 12.42
N LYS A 18 17.15 -5.05 12.93
CA LYS A 18 18.45 -4.55 12.47
C LYS A 18 18.64 -4.78 10.98
N TYR A 19 18.33 -5.98 10.50
CA TYR A 19 18.48 -6.32 9.08
C TYR A 19 17.54 -5.48 8.20
N VAL A 20 16.28 -5.30 8.63
CA VAL A 20 15.30 -4.52 7.88
C VAL A 20 15.74 -3.06 7.78
N VAL A 21 16.15 -2.45 8.89
CA VAL A 21 16.60 -1.04 8.93
C VAL A 21 17.85 -0.84 8.08
N GLU A 22 18.83 -1.73 8.16
CA GLU A 22 20.11 -1.59 7.46
C GLU A 22 20.00 -1.85 5.95
N HIS A 23 19.14 -2.78 5.53
CA HIS A 23 19.15 -3.29 4.15
C HIS A 23 17.87 -3.09 3.36
N LEU A 24 16.70 -2.99 4.00
CA LEU A 24 15.40 -3.05 3.32
C LEU A 24 14.58 -1.76 3.45
N ASP A 25 14.82 -0.96 4.48
CA ASP A 25 13.94 0.17 4.80
C ASP A 25 14.00 1.33 3.79
N LYS A 26 15.09 1.44 3.03
CA LYS A 26 15.25 2.45 1.98
C LYS A 26 14.52 2.12 0.67
N LEU A 27 13.97 0.93 0.54
CA LEU A 27 13.19 0.53 -0.64
C LEU A 27 11.87 1.31 -0.71
N ASP A 28 11.36 1.56 -1.92
CA ASP A 28 9.98 2.04 -2.05
C ASP A 28 8.99 0.97 -1.57
N ILE A 29 7.77 1.36 -1.21
CA ILE A 29 6.79 0.45 -0.61
C ILE A 29 6.50 -0.78 -1.49
N ILE A 30 6.42 -0.63 -2.82
CA ILE A 30 6.20 -1.78 -3.70
C ILE A 30 7.40 -2.71 -3.62
N SER A 31 8.61 -2.17 -3.76
CA SER A 31 9.85 -2.95 -3.66
C SER A 31 9.98 -3.65 -2.31
N LYS A 32 9.61 -3.01 -1.19
CA LYS A 32 9.57 -3.66 0.13
C LYS A 32 8.69 -4.92 0.08
N TRP A 33 7.47 -4.80 -0.44
CA TRP A 33 6.56 -5.95 -0.54
C TRP A 33 7.13 -7.08 -1.41
N LEU A 34 7.67 -6.77 -2.59
CA LEU A 34 8.23 -7.78 -3.50
C LEU A 34 9.48 -8.46 -2.93
N VAL A 35 10.44 -7.67 -2.43
CA VAL A 35 11.72 -8.17 -1.95
C VAL A 35 11.55 -8.92 -0.63
N CYS A 36 10.81 -8.38 0.32
CA CYS A 36 10.64 -9.02 1.62
C CYS A 36 9.87 -10.33 1.51
N THR A 37 8.80 -10.38 0.70
CA THR A 37 8.08 -11.64 0.44
C THR A 37 8.97 -12.67 -0.23
N ARG A 38 9.80 -12.25 -1.21
CA ARG A 38 10.76 -13.13 -1.87
C ARG A 38 11.77 -13.73 -0.90
N ILE A 39 12.38 -12.90 -0.05
CA ILE A 39 13.41 -13.34 0.90
C ILE A 39 12.81 -14.30 1.94
N ILE A 40 11.62 -13.99 2.45
CA ILE A 40 11.02 -14.73 3.57
C ILE A 40 10.33 -16.02 3.10
N THR A 41 9.63 -15.97 1.97
CA THR A 41 8.76 -17.06 1.51
C THR A 41 9.33 -17.84 0.32
N GLY A 42 10.39 -17.34 -0.32
CA GLY A 42 10.91 -17.83 -1.60
C GLY A 42 10.05 -17.44 -2.82
N LYS A 43 8.85 -16.91 -2.59
CA LYS A 43 7.88 -16.47 -3.59
C LYS A 43 7.67 -14.96 -3.49
N GLU A 44 7.23 -14.35 -4.59
CA GLU A 44 6.94 -12.93 -4.66
C GLU A 44 5.45 -12.74 -4.94
N ILE A 45 4.92 -11.58 -4.55
CA ILE A 45 3.59 -11.14 -4.98
C ILE A 45 3.57 -11.09 -6.52
N ASP A 46 2.58 -11.74 -7.09
CA ASP A 46 2.32 -11.81 -8.51
C ASP A 46 1.85 -10.45 -9.03
N LYS A 47 2.67 -9.87 -9.91
CA LYS A 47 2.43 -8.56 -10.51
C LYS A 47 1.20 -8.54 -11.43
N SER A 48 0.73 -9.71 -11.87
CA SER A 48 -0.48 -9.86 -12.66
C SER A 48 -1.76 -9.89 -11.82
N LYS A 49 -1.66 -10.14 -10.51
CA LYS A 49 -2.81 -10.25 -9.59
C LYS A 49 -3.27 -8.90 -9.05
N GLN A 50 -4.49 -8.91 -8.51
CA GLN A 50 -5.18 -7.74 -7.99
C GLN A 50 -4.45 -7.06 -6.83
N ALA A 51 -3.77 -7.82 -5.95
CA ALA A 51 -3.04 -7.26 -4.82
C ALA A 51 -2.02 -6.22 -5.28
N TYR A 52 -1.24 -6.55 -6.31
CA TYR A 52 -0.25 -5.65 -6.89
C TYR A 52 -0.89 -4.40 -7.51
N GLN A 53 -2.01 -4.56 -8.24
CA GLN A 53 -2.69 -3.42 -8.87
C GLN A 53 -3.23 -2.44 -7.83
N TYR A 54 -3.93 -2.92 -6.80
CA TYR A 54 -4.48 -2.07 -5.76
C TYR A 54 -3.40 -1.42 -4.88
N MET A 55 -2.27 -2.10 -4.63
CA MET A 55 -1.12 -1.48 -3.95
C MET A 55 -0.57 -0.27 -4.72
N LYS A 56 -0.41 -0.37 -6.05
CA LYS A 56 0.05 0.78 -6.85
C LYS A 56 -0.94 1.94 -6.77
N VAL A 57 -2.23 1.66 -6.82
CA VAL A 57 -3.28 2.69 -6.70
C VAL A 57 -3.17 3.39 -5.35
N LEU A 58 -3.05 2.63 -4.26
CA LEU A 58 -2.88 3.19 -2.92
C LEU A 58 -1.64 4.07 -2.78
N ILE A 59 -0.50 3.63 -3.31
CA ILE A 59 0.76 4.38 -3.24
C ILE A 59 0.68 5.68 -4.05
N ARG A 60 0.01 5.65 -5.22
CA ARG A 60 -0.27 6.87 -5.98
C ARG A 60 -1.13 7.84 -5.18
N PHE A 61 -2.18 7.36 -4.52
CA PHE A 61 -3.02 8.18 -3.65
C PHE A 61 -2.23 8.75 -2.46
N ARG A 62 -1.43 7.92 -1.78
CA ARG A 62 -0.55 8.35 -0.67
C ARG A 62 0.42 9.43 -1.13
N ASN A 63 1.10 9.25 -2.26
CA ASN A 63 2.01 10.26 -2.80
C ASN A 63 1.27 11.55 -3.16
N LYS A 64 0.08 11.44 -3.77
CA LYS A 64 -0.76 12.61 -4.06
C LYS A 64 -1.18 13.34 -2.80
N ALA A 65 -1.58 12.63 -1.75
CA ALA A 65 -1.99 13.21 -0.48
C ALA A 65 -0.83 13.91 0.25
N VAL A 66 0.34 13.27 0.30
CA VAL A 66 1.54 13.84 0.95
C VAL A 66 2.09 15.04 0.18
N HIS A 67 1.98 15.05 -1.14
CA HIS A 67 2.44 16.16 -1.98
C HIS A 67 1.35 17.18 -2.33
N LYS A 68 0.14 17.05 -1.77
CA LYS A 68 -0.96 18.00 -2.01
C LYS A 68 -0.62 19.32 -1.31
N LYS A 69 0.01 20.24 -2.04
CA LYS A 69 0.15 21.63 -1.59
C LYS A 69 -1.22 22.32 -1.68
N SER A 70 -1.46 23.28 -0.81
CA SER A 70 -2.64 24.14 -0.89
C SER A 70 -2.68 24.79 -2.27
N GLU A 71 -3.73 24.50 -3.02
CA GLU A 71 -3.97 25.13 -4.32
C GLU A 71 -4.81 26.40 -4.10
N PRO A 72 -4.56 27.48 -4.86
CA PRO A 72 -5.39 28.67 -4.79
C PRO A 72 -6.86 28.32 -5.00
N ALA A 73 -7.73 28.91 -4.19
CA ALA A 73 -9.17 28.77 -4.37
C ALA A 73 -9.58 29.44 -5.69
N SER A 74 -10.42 28.76 -6.47
CA SER A 74 -11.06 29.39 -7.62
C SER A 74 -12.17 30.31 -7.11
N PHE A 75 -12.21 31.55 -7.58
CA PHE A 75 -13.31 32.48 -7.31
C PHE A 75 -14.54 32.21 -8.19
N SER A 76 -14.45 31.28 -9.15
CA SER A 76 -15.59 30.82 -9.94
C SER A 76 -16.34 29.71 -9.20
N PRO A 77 -17.63 29.88 -8.86
CA PRO A 77 -18.43 28.85 -8.21
C PRO A 77 -18.39 27.49 -8.94
N ASN A 78 -18.57 27.47 -10.27
CA ASN A 78 -18.59 26.21 -11.04
C ASN A 78 -17.27 25.44 -10.92
N ALA A 79 -16.14 26.10 -11.18
CA ALA A 79 -14.82 25.52 -11.01
C ALA A 79 -14.51 25.06 -9.57
N PHE A 80 -15.09 25.72 -8.55
CA PHE A 80 -15.01 25.27 -7.16
C PHE A 80 -15.78 23.95 -6.96
N TYR A 81 -17.03 23.88 -7.43
CA TYR A 81 -17.86 22.68 -7.32
C TYR A 81 -17.25 21.48 -8.07
N GLU A 82 -16.81 21.66 -9.31
CA GLU A 82 -16.16 20.61 -10.10
C GLU A 82 -14.90 20.05 -9.41
N LYS A 83 -14.10 20.94 -8.82
CA LYS A 83 -12.91 20.56 -8.06
C LYS A 83 -13.28 19.81 -6.78
N SER A 84 -14.33 20.21 -6.08
CA SER A 84 -14.84 19.50 -4.90
C SER A 84 -15.31 18.09 -5.27
N GLU A 85 -16.17 17.95 -6.28
CA GLU A 85 -16.65 16.64 -6.72
C GLU A 85 -15.49 15.72 -7.14
N LYS A 86 -14.50 16.25 -7.87
CA LYS A 86 -13.33 15.48 -8.27
C LYS A 86 -12.56 14.98 -7.05
N ASN A 87 -12.35 15.85 -6.05
CA ASN A 87 -11.66 15.46 -4.81
C ASN A 87 -12.44 14.36 -4.06
N ASP A 88 -13.77 14.47 -3.99
CA ASP A 88 -14.62 13.48 -3.32
C ASP A 88 -14.57 12.13 -4.04
N ARG A 89 -14.65 12.12 -5.37
CA ARG A 89 -14.51 10.90 -6.18
C ARG A 89 -13.15 10.25 -5.99
N GLU A 90 -12.08 11.04 -6.03
CA GLU A 90 -10.71 10.55 -5.78
C GLU A 90 -10.54 9.99 -4.36
N PHE A 91 -11.14 10.63 -3.35
CA PHE A 91 -11.11 10.15 -1.97
C PHE A 91 -11.86 8.83 -1.80
N ASN A 92 -13.04 8.71 -2.40
CA ASN A 92 -13.82 7.46 -2.38
C ASN A 92 -13.07 6.31 -3.08
N GLN A 93 -12.49 6.58 -4.25
CA GLN A 93 -11.64 5.62 -4.96
C GLN A 93 -10.42 5.19 -4.14
N ALA A 94 -9.79 6.12 -3.42
CA ALA A 94 -8.66 5.81 -2.54
C ALA A 94 -9.09 4.90 -1.39
N THR A 95 -10.25 5.16 -0.80
CA THR A 95 -10.80 4.38 0.32
C THR A 95 -11.10 2.94 -0.13
N GLU A 96 -11.79 2.78 -1.26
CA GLU A 96 -12.10 1.47 -1.84
C GLU A 96 -10.81 0.71 -2.22
N ALA A 97 -9.87 1.38 -2.90
CA ALA A 97 -8.59 0.79 -3.26
C ALA A 97 -7.77 0.36 -2.03
N SER A 98 -7.87 1.08 -0.91
CA SER A 98 -7.21 0.71 0.35
C SER A 98 -7.77 -0.60 0.90
N GLN A 99 -9.10 -0.74 0.95
CA GLN A 99 -9.77 -1.95 1.44
C GLN A 99 -9.46 -3.15 0.55
N LEU A 100 -9.52 -2.97 -0.77
CA LEU A 100 -9.22 -4.02 -1.73
C LEU A 100 -7.73 -4.40 -1.72
N ALA A 101 -6.81 -3.44 -1.54
CA ALA A 101 -5.39 -3.73 -1.38
C ALA A 101 -5.15 -4.63 -0.18
N ILE A 102 -5.69 -4.30 1.00
CA ILE A 102 -5.54 -5.11 2.21
C ILE A 102 -6.13 -6.51 1.98
N LYS A 103 -7.37 -6.60 1.48
CA LYS A 103 -8.05 -7.88 1.23
C LYS A 103 -7.26 -8.79 0.28
N HIS A 104 -6.89 -8.28 -0.90
CA HIS A 104 -6.19 -9.09 -1.89
C HIS A 104 -4.76 -9.43 -1.47
N LEU A 105 -4.07 -8.52 -0.77
CA LEU A 105 -2.78 -8.83 -0.16
C LEU A 105 -2.91 -9.96 0.86
N SER A 106 -3.91 -9.90 1.75
CA SER A 106 -4.13 -10.95 2.74
C SER A 106 -4.31 -12.32 2.10
N ILE A 107 -5.13 -12.40 1.04
CA ILE A 107 -5.38 -13.65 0.32
C ILE A 107 -4.08 -14.16 -0.31
N GLU A 108 -3.42 -13.33 -1.10
CA GLU A 108 -2.24 -13.74 -1.85
C GLU A 108 -1.06 -14.09 -0.94
N LEU A 109 -0.90 -13.37 0.16
CA LEU A 109 0.15 -13.64 1.13
C LEU A 109 -0.08 -14.98 1.86
N LYS A 110 -1.34 -15.33 2.16
CA LYS A 110 -1.69 -16.67 2.68
C LYS A 110 -1.38 -17.78 1.68
N GLU A 111 -1.52 -17.53 0.38
CA GLU A 111 -1.17 -18.50 -0.67
C GLU A 111 0.35 -18.73 -0.76
N ILE A 112 1.16 -17.69 -0.54
CA ILE A 112 2.61 -17.79 -0.67
C ILE A 112 3.32 -18.13 0.64
N TYR A 113 2.72 -17.82 1.79
CA TYR A 113 3.28 -18.06 3.11
C TYR A 113 2.43 -19.10 3.88
N ASN A 114 2.93 -20.33 3.95
CA ASN A 114 2.35 -21.41 4.76
C ASN A 114 2.75 -21.34 6.26
N GLY A 115 3.41 -20.26 6.69
CA GLY A 115 3.84 -20.09 8.08
C GLY A 115 2.76 -19.46 8.95
N GLY A 116 2.85 -19.67 10.27
CA GLY A 116 1.79 -19.40 11.23
C GLY A 116 1.26 -17.96 11.27
N TRP A 117 1.93 -17.06 12.00
CA TRP A 117 1.37 -15.74 12.30
C TRP A 117 1.46 -14.76 11.12
N PHE A 118 0.39 -13.98 10.92
CA PHE A 118 0.26 -13.07 9.81
C PHE A 118 -0.21 -11.66 10.25
N PRO A 119 0.43 -10.57 9.77
CA PRO A 119 0.15 -9.20 10.25
C PRO A 119 -1.07 -8.51 9.60
N LEU A 120 -1.78 -9.16 8.67
CA LEU A 120 -3.02 -8.60 8.12
C LEU A 120 -4.24 -9.33 8.70
N PRO A 121 -5.36 -8.60 8.88
CA PRO A 121 -6.59 -9.17 9.39
C PRO A 121 -7.11 -10.31 8.50
N ASP A 122 -7.80 -11.25 9.15
CA ASP A 122 -8.64 -12.24 8.49
C ASP A 122 -9.92 -11.54 7.99
N ILE A 123 -9.89 -11.10 6.72
CA ILE A 123 -11.02 -10.46 6.02
C ILE A 123 -11.61 -11.43 5.01
#